data_AF-A0A914CRB7-F1
#
_entry.id   AF-A0A914CRB7-F1
#
_cell.length_a   1.000
_cell.length_b   1.000
_cell.length_c   1.000
_cell.angle_alpha   90.00
_cell.angle_beta   90.00
_cell.angle_gamma   90.00
#
_symmetry.space_group_name_H-M   'P 1'
#
loop_
_entity.id
_entity.type
_entity.pdbx_description
1 polymer ?
#
loop_
_entity_poly.entity_id
_entity_poly.type
_entity_poly.pdbx_seq_one_letter_code
_entity_poly.pdbx_strand_id
1 'polypeptide(L)'
;MSSMHPNLPVKRVVVHPLVLLSVVDHFNRVTKTQKVNRVVGVLLGSFKADKNLDIANSFAVPFDEDPKDNTWFLDMDYLESMYGMFYKVAAKEKIVGWYHTGPKLCKNDIAINEQLKRFTPNPVLVIIEAEPKELGLPTEAYVEVQEVHDDGTPPIKTYEHVPSEIGAEEAEEVGVEHLLRDIKDQTAGTLSQRITDQLMGLRGLLRHLRDIQRYLNEVAERNLPTNHAVIYFIQEVLNLLPDVTTPEFVDSHNVQTNDQLMAVYLGSLVRTVIAMHNLIDNKLALQKAEKEKEESSVEKKDPSKETKTEKKESTKDTKTEKNETSK
;
A
#
# COMPACT_ATOMS: atom_id res chain seq x y z
N MET A 1 -21.66 -13.96 -2.72
CA MET A 1 -20.40 -14.47 -3.28
C MET A 1 -20.25 -13.84 -4.65
N SER A 2 -19.24 -13.00 -4.82
CA SER A 2 -18.99 -12.20 -6.04
C SER A 2 -18.90 -13.09 -7.26
N SER A 3 -19.90 -13.05 -8.14
CA SER A 3 -19.83 -13.64 -9.46
C SER A 3 -19.09 -12.67 -10.39
N MET A 4 -17.76 -12.59 -10.24
CA MET A 4 -16.95 -12.36 -11.43
C MET A 4 -17.28 -13.46 -12.43
N HIS A 5 -17.39 -13.14 -13.71
CA HIS A 5 -17.73 -14.13 -14.73
C HIS A 5 -16.91 -15.41 -14.50
N PRO A 6 -17.53 -16.60 -14.36
CA PRO A 6 -16.84 -17.83 -13.94
C PRO A 6 -15.73 -18.28 -14.93
N ASN A 7 -15.62 -17.62 -16.08
CA ASN A 7 -14.70 -17.90 -17.17
C ASN A 7 -13.58 -16.86 -17.35
N LEU A 8 -13.34 -15.97 -16.39
CA LEU A 8 -12.14 -15.12 -16.46
C LEU A 8 -10.86 -16.00 -16.39
N PRO A 9 -9.91 -15.81 -17.31
CA PRO A 9 -8.65 -16.56 -17.32
C PRO A 9 -7.77 -16.23 -16.11
N VAL A 10 -7.96 -15.04 -15.53
CA VAL A 10 -7.21 -14.52 -14.38
C VAL A 10 -8.19 -14.08 -13.31
N LYS A 11 -8.00 -14.59 -12.08
CA LYS A 11 -8.88 -14.25 -10.95
C LYS A 11 -8.35 -13.07 -10.14
N ARG A 12 -7.03 -12.96 -10.04
CA ARG A 12 -6.35 -11.94 -9.24
C ARG A 12 -4.98 -11.63 -9.84
N VAL A 13 -4.60 -10.37 -9.78
CA VAL A 13 -3.30 -9.88 -10.25
C VAL A 13 -2.51 -9.37 -9.06
N VAL A 14 -1.29 -9.88 -8.91
CA VAL A 14 -0.34 -9.48 -7.86
C VAL A 14 0.79 -8.71 -8.54
N VAL A 15 0.94 -7.44 -8.18
CA VAL A 15 2.00 -6.58 -8.72
C VAL A 15 3.10 -6.42 -7.68
N HIS A 16 4.35 -6.71 -8.06
CA HIS A 16 5.51 -6.50 -7.21
C HIS A 16 5.89 -5.01 -7.11
N PRO A 17 6.32 -4.49 -5.94
CA PRO A 17 6.81 -3.12 -5.78
C PRO A 17 7.93 -2.73 -6.76
N LEU A 18 8.76 -3.69 -7.19
CA LEU A 18 9.80 -3.46 -8.18
C LEU A 18 9.25 -2.95 -9.52
N VAL A 19 8.09 -3.48 -9.96
CA VAL A 19 7.40 -3.06 -11.18
C VAL A 19 6.96 -1.61 -11.06
N LEU A 20 6.36 -1.24 -9.92
CA LEU A 20 5.92 0.14 -9.67
C LEU A 20 7.08 1.13 -9.74
N LEU A 21 8.21 0.78 -9.12
CA LEU A 21 9.41 1.62 -9.15
C LEU A 21 9.98 1.74 -10.57
N SER A 22 10.01 0.64 -11.33
CA SER A 22 10.47 0.61 -12.73
C SER A 22 9.58 1.49 -13.63
N VAL A 23 8.26 1.44 -13.42
CA VAL A 23 7.28 2.23 -14.17
C VAL A 23 7.42 3.72 -13.88
N VAL A 24 7.57 4.10 -12.61
CA VAL A 24 7.79 5.49 -12.20
C VAL A 24 9.12 6.03 -12.74
N ASP A 25 10.18 5.22 -12.70
CA ASP A 25 11.46 5.60 -13.32
C ASP A 25 11.33 5.76 -14.83
N HIS A 26 10.65 4.84 -15.51
CA HIS A 26 10.39 4.92 -16.95
C HIS A 26 9.63 6.21 -17.30
N PHE A 27 8.55 6.52 -16.58
CA PHE A 27 7.78 7.74 -16.76
C PHE A 27 8.65 8.99 -16.60
N ASN A 28 9.50 9.02 -15.56
CA ASN A 28 10.40 10.14 -15.30
C ASN A 28 11.48 10.33 -16.37
N ARG A 29 12.00 9.26 -16.97
CA ARG A 29 12.96 9.35 -18.07
C ARG A 29 12.32 9.91 -19.34
N VAL A 30 11.14 9.41 -19.70
CA VAL A 30 10.45 9.82 -20.93
C VAL A 30 9.95 11.26 -20.81
N THR A 31 9.32 11.63 -19.69
CA THR A 31 8.76 12.98 -19.48
C THR A 31 9.82 14.08 -19.55
N LYS A 32 11.07 13.77 -19.18
CA LYS A 32 12.21 14.70 -19.29
C LYS A 32 12.68 14.90 -20.73
N THR A 33 12.61 13.86 -21.56
CA THR A 33 13.15 13.85 -22.93
C THR A 33 12.09 14.23 -23.97
N GLN A 34 10.85 13.80 -23.79
CA GLN A 34 9.73 14.03 -24.69
C GLN A 34 8.49 14.43 -23.86
N LYS A 35 7.69 15.38 -24.36
CA LYS A 35 6.39 15.75 -23.76
C LYS A 35 5.31 14.72 -24.11
N VAL A 36 5.55 13.45 -23.80
CA VAL A 36 4.57 12.37 -24.01
C VAL A 36 3.77 12.19 -22.73
N ASN A 37 2.45 12.18 -22.85
CA ASN A 37 1.54 12.07 -21.70
C ASN A 37 1.35 10.63 -21.22
N ARG A 38 1.71 9.65 -22.05
CA ARG A 38 1.46 8.23 -21.81
C ARG A 38 2.64 7.38 -22.24
N VAL A 39 3.04 6.49 -21.35
CA VAL A 39 4.13 5.57 -21.57
C VAL A 39 3.60 4.15 -21.50
N VAL A 40 4.06 3.29 -22.41
CA VAL A 40 3.67 1.87 -22.50
C VAL A 40 4.89 1.01 -22.22
N GLY A 41 4.67 -0.12 -21.55
CA GLY A 41 5.70 -1.14 -21.39
C GLY A 41 5.10 -2.52 -21.23
N VAL A 42 5.97 -3.52 -21.25
CA VAL A 42 5.58 -4.93 -21.21
C VAL A 42 5.76 -5.45 -19.79
N LEU A 43 4.80 -6.26 -19.35
CA LEU A 43 4.81 -6.91 -18.05
C LEU A 43 5.30 -8.34 -18.20
N LEU A 44 6.27 -8.67 -17.35
CA LEU A 44 6.85 -9.99 -17.22
C LEU A 44 6.43 -10.61 -15.89
N GLY A 45 6.10 -11.89 -15.94
CA GLY A 45 5.58 -12.57 -14.77
C GLY A 45 5.39 -14.06 -14.99
N SER A 46 4.70 -14.67 -14.05
CA SER A 46 4.36 -16.08 -14.13
C SER A 46 2.91 -16.31 -13.72
N PHE A 47 2.27 -17.25 -14.39
CA PHE A 47 0.94 -17.72 -14.03
C PHE A 47 1.05 -18.85 -13.01
N LYS A 48 0.48 -18.67 -11.81
CA LYS A 48 0.33 -19.74 -10.83
C LYS A 48 -0.84 -20.65 -11.19
N ALA A 49 -0.83 -21.87 -10.63
CA ALA A 49 -1.88 -22.87 -10.85
C ALA A 49 -3.28 -22.39 -10.42
N ASP A 50 -3.35 -21.44 -9.48
CA ASP A 50 -4.61 -20.94 -8.90
C ASP A 50 -5.28 -19.80 -9.70
N LYS A 51 -4.92 -19.61 -10.99
CA LYS A 51 -5.34 -18.46 -11.81
C LYS A 51 -4.95 -17.09 -11.22
N ASN A 52 -3.93 -17.09 -10.36
CA ASN A 52 -3.29 -15.87 -9.86
C ASN A 52 -2.13 -15.52 -10.81
N LEU A 53 -2.09 -14.27 -11.23
CA LEU A 53 -1.02 -13.74 -12.05
C LEU A 53 -0.05 -12.95 -11.17
N ASP A 54 1.19 -13.40 -11.06
CA ASP A 54 2.24 -12.63 -10.39
C ASP A 54 3.07 -11.90 -11.43
N ILE A 55 3.13 -10.58 -11.29
CA ILE A 55 3.93 -9.69 -12.12
C ILE A 55 5.17 -9.34 -11.30
N ALA A 56 6.31 -9.93 -11.69
CA ALA A 56 7.58 -9.76 -11.01
C ALA A 56 8.42 -8.63 -11.62
N ASN A 57 8.37 -8.47 -12.95
CA ASN A 57 9.25 -7.56 -13.64
C ASN A 57 8.54 -6.85 -14.79
N SER A 58 9.13 -5.77 -15.27
CA SER A 58 8.58 -4.97 -16.36
C SER A 58 9.68 -4.23 -17.09
N PHE A 59 9.52 -4.06 -18.40
CA PHE A 59 10.43 -3.23 -19.19
C PHE A 59 9.69 -2.27 -20.09
N ALA A 60 10.35 -1.14 -20.31
CA ALA A 60 9.94 -0.06 -21.20
C ALA A 60 10.01 -0.49 -22.66
N VAL A 61 9.00 -0.17 -23.46
CA VAL A 61 9.06 -0.27 -24.93
C VAL A 61 8.90 1.13 -25.52
N PRO A 62 9.71 1.53 -26.51
CA PRO A 62 9.49 2.78 -27.23
C PRO A 62 8.07 2.82 -27.80
N PHE A 63 7.30 3.80 -27.35
CA PHE A 63 5.91 3.99 -27.72
C PHE A 63 5.67 5.47 -27.98
N ASP A 64 5.14 5.76 -29.16
CA ASP A 64 4.71 7.09 -29.56
C ASP A 64 3.23 7.06 -29.91
N GLU A 65 2.49 8.03 -29.40
CA GLU A 65 1.07 8.23 -29.71
C GLU A 65 0.84 9.68 -30.09
N ASP A 66 0.19 9.89 -31.24
CA ASP A 66 -0.32 11.20 -31.60
C ASP A 66 -1.78 11.33 -31.13
N PRO A 67 -2.10 12.23 -30.19
CA PRO A 67 -3.46 12.44 -29.72
C PRO A 67 -4.40 13.02 -30.79
N LYS A 68 -3.88 13.56 -31.90
CA LYS A 68 -4.69 14.19 -32.96
C LYS A 68 -5.14 13.19 -34.02
N ASP A 69 -4.24 12.30 -34.44
CA ASP A 69 -4.48 11.38 -35.55
C ASP A 69 -4.81 9.94 -35.11
N ASN A 70 -4.96 9.73 -33.79
CA ASN A 70 -5.29 8.43 -33.19
C ASN A 70 -4.37 7.28 -33.66
N THR A 71 -3.17 7.66 -34.08
CA THR A 71 -2.14 6.78 -34.63
C THR A 71 -1.11 6.57 -33.56
N TRP A 72 -0.74 5.31 -33.37
CA TRP A 72 0.21 4.89 -32.36
C TRP A 72 1.26 3.98 -33.00
N PHE A 73 2.46 4.04 -32.45
CA PHE A 73 3.58 3.24 -32.87
C PHE A 73 4.15 2.50 -31.67
N LEU A 74 4.36 1.19 -31.83
CA LEU A 74 4.96 0.32 -30.83
C LEU A 74 6.01 -0.54 -31.52
N ASP A 75 7.25 -0.47 -31.04
CA ASP A 75 8.37 -1.22 -31.62
C ASP A 75 8.31 -2.70 -31.22
N MET A 76 7.88 -3.56 -32.15
CA MET A 76 7.78 -5.01 -31.96
C MET A 76 9.14 -5.72 -32.01
N ASP A 77 10.07 -5.21 -32.81
CA ASP A 77 11.38 -5.82 -33.00
C ASP A 77 12.23 -5.64 -31.74
N TYR A 78 12.11 -4.47 -31.10
CA TYR A 78 12.68 -4.21 -29.78
C TYR A 78 12.08 -5.12 -28.71
N LEU A 79 10.76 -5.30 -28.71
CA LEU A 79 10.06 -6.17 -27.75
C LEU A 79 10.58 -7.61 -27.84
N GLU A 80 10.65 -8.19 -29.04
CA GLU A 80 11.11 -9.57 -29.24
C GLU A 80 12.60 -9.73 -28.85
N SER A 81 13.45 -8.79 -29.27
CA SER A 81 14.86 -8.78 -28.93
C SER A 81 15.09 -8.70 -27.42
N MET A 82 14.35 -7.83 -26.73
CA MET A 82 14.48 -7.64 -25.30
C MET A 82 13.92 -8.81 -24.50
N TYR A 83 12.75 -9.32 -24.92
CA TYR A 83 12.21 -10.54 -24.34
C TYR A 83 13.20 -11.70 -24.47
N GLY A 84 13.88 -11.84 -25.62
CA GLY A 84 14.93 -12.84 -25.81
C GLY A 84 16.11 -12.70 -24.84
N MET A 85 16.43 -11.49 -24.36
CA MET A 85 17.45 -11.28 -23.33
C MET A 85 16.92 -11.63 -21.93
N PHE A 86 15.73 -11.18 -21.58
CA PHE A 86 15.11 -11.51 -20.29
C PHE A 86 14.89 -13.01 -20.12
N TYR A 87 14.45 -13.69 -21.18
CA TYR A 87 14.26 -15.14 -21.17
C TYR A 87 15.56 -15.92 -20.95
N LYS A 88 16.70 -15.39 -21.39
CA LYS A 88 18.03 -16.00 -21.13
C LYS A 88 18.46 -15.85 -19.68
N VAL A 89 18.09 -14.76 -19.02
CA VAL A 89 18.43 -14.50 -17.61
C VAL A 89 17.48 -15.25 -16.67
N ALA A 90 16.18 -15.19 -16.96
CA ALA A 90 15.13 -15.76 -16.14
C ALA A 90 14.08 -16.49 -17.01
N ALA A 91 14.28 -17.78 -17.25
CA ALA A 91 13.38 -18.60 -18.06
C ALA A 91 11.99 -18.82 -17.44
N LYS A 92 11.81 -18.50 -16.15
CA LYS A 92 10.52 -18.57 -15.45
C LYS A 92 9.61 -17.39 -15.81
N GLU A 93 10.17 -16.25 -16.17
CA GLU A 93 9.43 -15.05 -16.51
C GLU A 93 8.98 -15.12 -17.97
N LYS A 94 7.67 -15.01 -18.18
CA LYS A 94 7.06 -14.92 -19.50
C LYS A 94 6.38 -13.57 -19.64
N ILE A 95 6.12 -13.16 -20.87
CA ILE A 95 5.20 -12.04 -21.11
C ILE A 95 3.85 -12.46 -20.56
N VAL A 96 3.24 -11.59 -19.75
CA VAL A 96 1.93 -11.81 -19.14
C VAL A 96 0.93 -10.73 -19.51
N GLY A 97 1.42 -9.58 -19.95
CA GLY A 97 0.59 -8.45 -20.27
C GLY A 97 1.42 -7.21 -20.55
N TRP A 98 0.79 -6.06 -20.41
CA TRP A 98 1.41 -4.76 -20.62
C TRP A 98 0.82 -3.75 -19.65
N TYR A 99 1.57 -2.69 -19.42
CA TYR A 99 1.14 -1.58 -18.60
C TYR A 99 1.16 -0.30 -19.40
N HIS A 100 0.34 0.66 -18.99
CA HIS A 100 0.51 2.04 -19.41
C HIS A 100 0.36 3.00 -18.24
N THR A 101 1.12 4.10 -18.30
CA THR A 101 1.02 5.21 -17.36
C THR A 101 0.09 6.26 -17.94
N GLY A 102 -1.20 6.18 -17.64
CA GLY A 102 -2.19 7.12 -18.14
C GLY A 102 -3.45 7.10 -17.27
N PRO A 103 -4.08 8.26 -16.99
CA PRO A 103 -5.09 8.35 -15.93
C PRO A 103 -6.45 7.73 -16.31
N LYS A 104 -6.68 7.40 -17.59
CA LYS A 104 -7.93 6.79 -18.09
C LYS A 104 -7.62 5.87 -19.28
N LEU A 105 -8.47 4.86 -19.47
CA LEU A 105 -8.45 4.02 -20.67
C LEU A 105 -8.72 4.85 -21.93
N CYS A 106 -8.01 4.53 -23.01
CA CYS A 106 -8.17 5.09 -24.33
C CYS A 106 -8.72 4.05 -25.31
N LYS A 107 -9.41 4.49 -26.36
CA LYS A 107 -9.92 3.58 -27.41
C LYS A 107 -8.81 2.78 -28.10
N ASN A 108 -7.60 3.35 -28.16
CA ASN A 108 -6.43 2.72 -28.77
C ASN A 108 -5.94 1.49 -28.02
N ASP A 109 -6.31 1.34 -26.74
CA ASP A 109 -5.84 0.25 -25.90
C ASP A 109 -6.34 -1.10 -26.40
N ILE A 110 -7.53 -1.14 -27.02
CA ILE A 110 -8.06 -2.36 -27.64
C ILE A 110 -7.16 -2.81 -28.81
N ALA A 111 -6.71 -1.86 -29.63
CA ALA A 111 -5.84 -2.14 -30.77
C ALA A 111 -4.43 -2.57 -30.34
N ILE A 112 -3.88 -1.93 -29.29
CA ILE A 112 -2.58 -2.29 -28.70
C ILE A 112 -2.66 -3.71 -28.12
N ASN A 113 -3.73 -4.03 -27.40
CA ASN A 113 -3.91 -5.34 -26.80
C ASN A 113 -4.01 -6.46 -27.85
N GLU A 114 -4.66 -6.19 -28.99
CA GLU A 114 -4.74 -7.14 -30.10
C GLU A 114 -3.39 -7.45 -30.75
N GLN A 115 -2.45 -6.50 -30.77
CA GLN A 115 -1.08 -6.79 -31.21
C GLN A 115 -0.33 -7.66 -30.19
N LEU A 116 -0.51 -7.38 -28.90
CA LEU A 116 0.14 -8.14 -27.82
C LEU A 116 -0.42 -9.56 -27.66
N LYS A 117 -1.65 -9.81 -28.11
CA LYS A 117 -2.24 -11.16 -28.19
C LYS A 117 -1.44 -12.15 -29.05
N ARG A 118 -0.54 -11.66 -29.92
CA ARG A 118 0.38 -12.52 -30.68
C ARG A 118 1.42 -13.21 -29.79
N PHE A 119 1.79 -12.57 -28.68
CA PHE A 119 2.78 -13.09 -27.73
C PHE A 119 2.13 -13.89 -26.60
N THR A 120 0.92 -13.50 -26.17
CA THR A 120 0.20 -14.15 -25.08
C THR A 120 -1.28 -14.33 -25.40
N PRO A 121 -1.90 -15.47 -25.06
CA PRO A 121 -3.32 -15.71 -25.36
C PRO A 121 -4.25 -14.77 -24.58
N ASN A 122 -3.89 -14.41 -23.35
CA ASN A 122 -4.68 -13.54 -22.46
C ASN A 122 -3.79 -12.44 -21.85
N PRO A 123 -3.46 -11.38 -22.61
CA PRO A 123 -2.72 -10.25 -22.05
C PRO A 123 -3.57 -9.49 -21.03
N VAL A 124 -2.99 -9.23 -19.86
CA VAL A 124 -3.57 -8.37 -18.83
C VAL A 124 -3.07 -6.94 -19.05
N LEU A 125 -3.99 -5.97 -19.02
CA LEU A 125 -3.66 -4.56 -19.00
C LEU A 125 -3.60 -4.08 -17.55
N VAL A 126 -2.48 -3.49 -17.14
CA VAL A 126 -2.38 -2.84 -15.82
C VAL A 126 -2.17 -1.34 -16.01
N ILE A 127 -3.10 -0.56 -15.47
CA ILE A 127 -3.00 0.88 -15.40
C ILE A 127 -2.26 1.22 -14.11
N ILE A 128 -1.13 1.90 -14.27
CA ILE A 128 -0.31 2.34 -13.15
C ILE A 128 -0.32 3.87 -13.16
N GLU A 129 -0.81 4.45 -12.07
CA GLU A 129 -0.81 5.89 -11.94
C GLU A 129 0.57 6.38 -11.50
N ALA A 130 1.24 7.15 -12.37
CA ALA A 130 2.58 7.66 -12.11
C ALA A 130 2.59 8.80 -11.07
N GLU A 131 1.47 9.52 -10.94
CA GLU A 131 1.27 10.54 -9.92
C GLU A 131 0.39 9.98 -8.79
N PRO A 132 0.90 9.87 -7.55
CA PRO A 132 0.14 9.27 -6.48
C PRO A 132 -1.05 10.17 -6.10
N LYS A 133 -2.28 9.71 -6.35
CA LYS A 133 -3.49 10.31 -5.77
C LYS A 133 -3.65 9.91 -4.31
N GLU A 134 -4.27 10.80 -3.53
CA GLU A 134 -4.26 10.82 -2.06
C GLU A 134 -4.77 9.56 -1.33
N LEU A 135 -5.38 8.58 -2.00
CA LEU A 135 -5.84 7.34 -1.35
C LEU A 135 -6.21 6.24 -2.37
N GLY A 136 -5.68 5.04 -2.17
CA GLY A 136 -6.01 3.83 -2.96
C GLY A 136 -4.76 3.07 -3.42
N LEU A 137 -4.99 1.87 -3.99
CA LEU A 137 -3.96 1.16 -4.73
C LEU A 137 -3.74 1.91 -6.07
N PRO A 138 -2.51 2.29 -6.44
CA PRO A 138 -2.22 3.02 -7.68
C PRO A 138 -2.28 2.12 -8.93
N THR A 139 -2.81 0.90 -8.79
CA THR A 139 -2.79 -0.17 -9.79
C THR A 139 -4.21 -0.68 -10.03
N GLU A 140 -4.67 -0.55 -11.27
CA GLU A 140 -5.93 -1.12 -11.72
C GLU A 140 -5.63 -2.14 -12.82
N ALA A 141 -6.16 -3.36 -12.69
CA ALA A 141 -5.92 -4.42 -13.66
C ALA A 141 -7.20 -4.69 -14.46
N TYR A 142 -7.03 -4.90 -15.76
CA TYR A 142 -8.10 -5.11 -16.72
C TYR A 142 -7.80 -6.29 -17.62
N VAL A 143 -8.84 -7.06 -17.94
CA VAL A 143 -8.79 -8.14 -18.92
C VAL A 143 -9.79 -7.85 -20.03
N GLU A 144 -9.39 -8.08 -21.27
CA GLU A 144 -10.29 -7.94 -22.41
C GLU A 144 -11.30 -9.08 -22.44
N VAL A 145 -12.59 -8.73 -22.40
CA VAL A 145 -13.72 -9.64 -22.51
C VAL A 145 -14.58 -9.21 -23.69
N GLN A 146 -15.14 -10.18 -24.42
CA GLN A 146 -16.14 -9.89 -25.43
C GLN A 146 -17.52 -9.98 -24.77
N GLU A 147 -18.10 -8.82 -24.49
CA GLU A 147 -19.46 -8.75 -23.98
C GLU A 147 -20.44 -8.80 -25.14
N VAL A 148 -21.35 -9.78 -25.07
CA VAL A 148 -22.53 -9.80 -25.92
C VAL A 148 -23.60 -9.03 -25.18
N HIS A 149 -23.91 -7.82 -25.66
CA HIS A 149 -25.01 -7.06 -25.11
C HIS A 149 -26.35 -7.73 -25.48
N ASP A 150 -27.26 -7.80 -24.52
CA ASP A 150 -28.62 -8.33 -24.72
C ASP A 150 -29.48 -7.40 -25.61
N ASP A 151 -28.96 -6.22 -25.92
CA ASP A 151 -29.58 -5.17 -26.74
C ASP A 151 -29.40 -5.40 -28.27
N GLY A 152 -28.86 -6.56 -28.67
CA GLY A 152 -28.69 -6.95 -30.07
C GLY A 152 -27.59 -6.21 -30.83
N THR A 153 -26.78 -5.40 -30.13
CA THR A 153 -25.58 -4.76 -30.70
C THR A 153 -24.49 -5.81 -30.96
N PRO A 154 -23.64 -5.63 -31.99
CA PRO A 154 -22.54 -6.54 -32.25
C PRO A 154 -21.62 -6.64 -31.02
N PRO A 155 -20.99 -7.80 -30.78
CA PRO A 155 -20.15 -8.00 -29.61
C PRO A 155 -19.03 -6.95 -29.57
N ILE A 156 -19.00 -6.17 -28.50
CA ILE A 156 -17.99 -5.13 -28.29
C ILE A 156 -16.90 -5.73 -27.40
N LYS A 157 -15.64 -5.54 -27.79
CA LYS A 157 -14.49 -5.86 -26.93
C LYS A 157 -14.44 -4.80 -25.82
N THR A 158 -14.73 -5.20 -24.59
CA THR A 158 -14.68 -4.34 -23.40
C THR A 158 -13.58 -4.82 -22.45
N TYR A 159 -13.23 -3.97 -21.49
CA TYR A 159 -12.29 -4.31 -20.42
C TYR A 159 -13.07 -4.53 -19.13
N GLU A 160 -12.91 -5.69 -18.54
CA GLU A 160 -13.44 -6.01 -17.22
C GLU A 160 -12.33 -5.84 -16.17
N HIS A 161 -12.65 -5.20 -15.05
CA HIS A 161 -11.71 -5.00 -13.96
C HIS A 161 -11.46 -6.30 -13.18
N VAL A 162 -10.19 -6.64 -12.99
CA VAL A 162 -9.74 -7.78 -12.19
C VAL A 162 -9.13 -7.25 -10.89
N PRO A 163 -9.43 -7.85 -9.72
CA PRO A 163 -8.87 -7.39 -8.46
C PRO A 163 -7.34 -7.43 -8.48
N SER A 164 -6.76 -6.29 -8.15
CA SER A 164 -5.32 -6.06 -8.08
C SER A 164 -4.89 -5.96 -6.61
N GLU A 165 -3.78 -6.59 -6.27
CA GLU A 165 -3.11 -6.43 -4.99
C GLU A 165 -1.60 -6.21 -5.20
N ILE A 166 -0.96 -5.54 -4.26
CA ILE A 166 0.50 -5.40 -4.24
C ILE A 166 1.04 -6.51 -3.34
N GLY A 167 1.83 -7.40 -3.92
CA GLY A 167 2.52 -8.47 -3.18
C GLY A 167 4.02 -8.30 -3.30
N ALA A 168 4.78 -8.72 -2.30
CA ALA A 168 6.24 -8.64 -2.33
C ALA A 168 6.83 -10.04 -2.17
N GLU A 169 7.99 -10.26 -2.79
CA GLU A 169 8.85 -11.40 -2.48
C GLU A 169 9.70 -11.09 -1.23
N GLU A 170 10.16 -12.11 -0.49
CA GLU A 170 10.92 -11.94 0.76
C GLU A 170 12.13 -11.00 0.60
N ALA A 171 12.84 -11.11 -0.52
CA ALA A 171 13.98 -10.24 -0.81
C ALA A 171 13.54 -8.77 -1.05
N GLU A 172 12.40 -8.55 -1.70
CA GLU A 172 11.86 -7.21 -1.94
C GLU A 172 11.30 -6.60 -0.65
N GLU A 173 10.66 -7.41 0.21
CA GLU A 173 10.08 -6.96 1.47
C GLU A 173 11.15 -6.32 2.37
N VAL A 174 12.29 -6.97 2.52
CA VAL A 174 13.43 -6.44 3.29
C VAL A 174 13.96 -5.13 2.67
N GLY A 175 14.02 -5.05 1.34
CA GLY A 175 14.46 -3.86 0.62
C GLY A 175 13.51 -2.68 0.82
N VAL A 176 12.21 -2.91 0.67
CA VAL A 176 11.17 -1.89 0.85
C VAL A 176 11.09 -1.46 2.32
N GLU A 177 11.17 -2.38 3.27
CA GLU A 177 11.20 -2.06 4.70
C GLU A 177 12.39 -1.15 5.04
N HIS A 178 13.57 -1.45 4.49
CA HIS A 178 14.75 -0.61 4.69
C HIS A 178 14.56 0.81 4.15
N LEU A 179 13.99 0.96 2.95
CA LEU A 179 13.72 2.27 2.34
C LEU A 179 12.66 3.07 3.11
N LEU A 180 11.72 2.39 3.78
CA LEU A 180 10.63 3.03 4.51
C LEU A 180 10.94 3.27 5.99
N ARG A 181 12.14 2.95 6.48
CA ARG A 181 12.51 3.14 7.89
C ARG A 181 12.35 4.59 8.38
N ASP A 182 12.58 5.56 7.49
CA ASP A 182 12.51 6.99 7.83
C ASP A 182 11.08 7.57 7.72
N ILE A 183 10.18 6.87 7.02
CA ILE A 183 8.81 7.34 6.74
C ILE A 183 7.79 6.61 7.63
N LYS A 184 8.01 5.31 7.87
CA LYS A 184 7.11 4.48 8.66
C LYS A 184 7.37 4.74 10.12
N ASP A 185 6.44 5.43 10.75
CA ASP A 185 6.46 5.72 12.17
C ASP A 185 6.21 4.42 12.96
N GLN A 186 7.26 3.61 13.13
CA GLN A 186 7.22 2.34 13.88
C GLN A 186 6.83 2.54 15.36
N THR A 187 6.75 3.80 15.82
CA THR A 187 6.31 4.18 17.16
C THR A 187 4.78 4.25 17.30
N ALA A 188 4.03 4.22 16.19
CA ALA A 188 2.58 4.22 16.23
C ALA A 188 2.06 2.89 16.81
N GLY A 189 1.47 2.96 18.00
CA GLY A 189 0.85 1.80 18.65
C GLY A 189 -0.26 1.18 17.79
N THR A 190 -0.56 -0.09 18.04
CA THR A 190 -1.56 -0.87 17.29
C THR A 190 -2.95 -0.24 17.26
N LEU A 191 -3.32 0.54 18.29
CA LEU A 191 -4.57 1.28 18.32
C LEU A 191 -4.61 2.42 17.31
N SER A 192 -3.54 3.22 17.22
CA SER A 192 -3.46 4.34 16.29
C SER A 192 -3.55 3.85 14.85
N GLN A 193 -2.86 2.73 14.53
CA GLN A 193 -2.92 2.08 13.22
C GLN A 193 -4.34 1.64 12.86
N ARG A 194 -5.05 0.97 13.78
CA ARG A 194 -6.44 0.55 13.54
C ARG A 194 -7.39 1.72 13.32
N ILE A 195 -7.20 2.83 14.05
CA ILE A 195 -8.00 4.05 13.87
C ILE A 195 -7.71 4.67 12.49
N THR A 196 -6.44 4.74 12.08
CA THR A 196 -6.09 5.23 10.75
C THR A 196 -6.68 4.36 9.66
N ASP A 197 -6.66 3.03 9.81
CA ASP A 197 -7.25 2.09 8.84
C ASP A 197 -8.76 2.30 8.70
N GLN A 198 -9.49 2.47 9.82
CA GLN A 198 -10.93 2.78 9.79
C GLN A 198 -11.22 4.12 9.12
N LEU A 199 -10.43 5.16 9.41
CA LEU A 199 -10.58 6.47 8.78
C LEU A 199 -10.27 6.42 7.28
N MET A 200 -9.24 5.69 6.88
CA MET A 200 -8.88 5.49 5.47
C MET A 200 -9.97 4.70 4.74
N GLY A 201 -10.54 3.67 5.36
CA GLY A 201 -11.66 2.91 4.83
C GLY A 201 -12.90 3.77 4.60
N LEU A 202 -13.27 4.62 5.56
CA LEU A 202 -14.39 5.57 5.42
C LEU A 202 -14.16 6.61 4.32
N ARG A 203 -12.95 7.15 4.21
CA ARG A 203 -12.59 8.08 3.12
C ARG A 203 -12.67 7.40 1.75
N GLY A 204 -12.21 6.16 1.65
CA GLY A 204 -12.33 5.34 0.43
C GLY A 204 -13.79 5.11 0.03
N LEU A 205 -14.63 4.68 0.99
CA LEU A 205 -16.06 4.47 0.76
C LEU A 205 -16.76 5.75 0.25
N LEU A 206 -16.47 6.90 0.87
CA LEU A 206 -17.04 8.17 0.46
C LEU A 206 -16.60 8.58 -0.96
N ARG A 207 -15.37 8.27 -1.37
CA ARG A 207 -14.91 8.49 -2.76
C ARG A 207 -15.68 7.60 -3.73
N HIS A 208 -15.79 6.31 -3.46
CA HIS A 208 -16.56 5.39 -4.31
C HIS A 208 -18.04 5.78 -4.41
N LEU A 209 -18.65 6.24 -3.32
CA LEU A 209 -20.04 6.70 -3.34
C LEU A 209 -20.22 7.96 -4.19
N ARG A 210 -19.26 8.89 -4.16
CA ARG A 210 -19.24 10.06 -5.05
C ARG A 210 -19.05 9.67 -6.51
N ASP A 211 -18.22 8.68 -6.80
CA ASP A 211 -18.00 8.20 -8.16
C ASP A 211 -19.28 7.53 -8.72
N ILE A 212 -19.99 6.73 -7.90
CA ILE A 212 -21.30 6.17 -8.24
C ILE A 212 -22.31 7.31 -8.50
N GLN A 213 -22.36 8.33 -7.64
CA GLN A 213 -23.24 9.47 -7.82
C GLN A 213 -22.94 10.22 -9.13
N ARG A 214 -21.66 10.45 -9.45
CA ARG A 214 -21.25 11.09 -10.71
C ARG A 214 -21.68 10.27 -11.91
N TYR A 215 -21.46 8.95 -11.90
CA TYR A 215 -21.91 8.07 -12.97
C TYR A 215 -23.43 8.13 -13.17
N LEU A 216 -24.22 8.03 -12.10
CA LEU A 216 -25.68 8.11 -12.19
C LEU A 216 -26.17 9.46 -12.73
N ASN A 217 -25.51 10.57 -12.35
CA ASN A 217 -25.81 11.89 -12.91
C ASN A 217 -25.51 11.97 -14.41
N GLU A 218 -24.35 11.45 -14.86
CA GLU A 218 -23.97 11.43 -16.28
C GLU A 218 -24.92 10.57 -17.14
N VAL A 219 -25.42 9.47 -16.57
CA VAL A 219 -26.45 8.61 -17.20
C VAL A 219 -27.80 9.33 -17.25
N ALA A 220 -28.20 10.03 -16.18
CA ALA A 220 -29.45 10.80 -16.13
C ALA A 220 -29.47 11.94 -17.15
N GLU A 221 -28.33 12.61 -17.35
CA GLU A 221 -28.14 13.66 -18.37
C GLU A 221 -28.02 13.11 -19.81
N ARG A 222 -28.00 11.78 -19.99
CA ARG A 222 -27.81 11.08 -21.28
C ARG A 222 -26.48 11.34 -21.98
N ASN A 223 -25.44 11.70 -21.23
CA ASN A 223 -24.10 11.91 -21.77
C ASN A 223 -23.36 10.59 -22.03
N LEU A 224 -23.70 9.53 -21.28
CA LEU A 224 -23.08 8.20 -21.36
C LEU A 224 -24.15 7.11 -21.65
N PRO A 225 -23.84 6.11 -22.50
CA PRO A 225 -24.72 4.95 -22.66
C PRO A 225 -24.85 4.18 -21.35
N THR A 226 -26.05 3.68 -21.08
CA THR A 226 -26.40 3.01 -19.84
C THR A 226 -25.82 1.59 -19.81
N ASN A 227 -24.94 1.29 -18.85
CA ASN A 227 -24.55 -0.09 -18.59
C ASN A 227 -25.53 -0.73 -17.59
N HIS A 228 -26.37 -1.64 -18.07
CA HIS A 228 -27.40 -2.31 -17.26
C HIS A 228 -26.80 -3.17 -16.13
N ALA A 229 -25.66 -3.82 -16.35
CA ALA A 229 -25.02 -4.66 -15.33
C ALA A 229 -24.65 -3.83 -14.08
N VAL A 230 -24.06 -2.64 -14.28
CA VAL A 230 -23.70 -1.74 -13.19
C VAL A 230 -24.92 -1.27 -12.40
N ILE A 231 -26.04 -0.98 -13.08
CA ILE A 231 -27.28 -0.57 -12.41
C ILE A 231 -27.85 -1.70 -11.56
N TYR A 232 -27.84 -2.93 -12.06
CA TYR A 232 -28.29 -4.09 -11.28
C TYR A 232 -27.44 -4.27 -10.01
N PHE A 233 -26.12 -4.13 -10.10
CA PHE A 233 -25.26 -4.18 -8.91
C PHE A 233 -25.55 -3.05 -7.93
N ILE A 234 -25.77 -1.82 -8.39
CA ILE A 234 -26.15 -0.70 -7.51
C ILE A 234 -27.48 -0.99 -6.81
N GLN A 235 -28.46 -1.54 -7.53
CA GLN A 235 -29.75 -1.93 -6.95
C GLN A 235 -29.59 -3.04 -5.91
N GLU A 236 -28.76 -4.05 -6.18
CA GLU A 236 -28.45 -5.12 -5.24
C GLU A 236 -27.80 -4.56 -3.96
N VAL A 237 -26.85 -3.64 -4.09
CA VAL A 237 -26.21 -2.96 -2.94
C VAL A 237 -27.23 -2.21 -2.09
N LEU A 238 -28.18 -1.51 -2.72
CA LEU A 238 -29.25 -0.80 -1.99
C LEU A 238 -30.23 -1.76 -1.32
N ASN A 239 -30.54 -2.90 -1.94
CA ASN A 239 -31.40 -3.93 -1.36
C ASN A 239 -30.74 -4.69 -0.20
N LEU A 240 -29.41 -4.79 -0.20
CA LEU A 240 -28.61 -5.42 0.85
C LEU A 240 -28.32 -4.49 2.04
N LEU A 241 -28.77 -3.23 2.00
CA LEU A 241 -28.53 -2.31 3.10
C LEU A 241 -29.24 -2.85 4.36
N PRO A 242 -28.49 -3.13 5.46
CA PRO A 242 -29.10 -3.69 6.65
C PRO A 242 -29.98 -2.65 7.36
N ASP A 243 -31.15 -3.08 7.82
CA ASP A 243 -31.99 -2.25 8.68
C ASP A 243 -31.47 -2.28 10.12
N VAL A 244 -30.71 -1.24 10.44
CA VAL A 244 -30.09 -1.00 11.76
C VAL A 244 -31.08 -0.61 12.85
N THR A 245 -32.36 -0.37 12.51
CA THR A 245 -33.38 0.05 13.47
C THR A 245 -34.18 -1.12 14.05
N THR A 246 -33.92 -2.34 13.58
CA THR A 246 -34.61 -3.53 14.07
C THR A 246 -34.29 -3.80 15.55
N PRO A 247 -35.28 -4.10 16.39
CA PRO A 247 -35.07 -4.27 17.84
C PRO A 247 -34.15 -5.45 18.16
N GLU A 248 -34.20 -6.53 17.37
CA GLU A 248 -33.32 -7.69 17.51
C GLU A 248 -31.83 -7.34 17.26
N PHE A 249 -31.56 -6.46 16.29
CA PHE A 249 -30.21 -5.97 16.03
C PHE A 249 -29.71 -5.11 17.20
N VAL A 250 -30.56 -4.22 17.73
CA VAL A 250 -30.20 -3.35 18.88
C VAL A 250 -29.88 -4.20 20.11
N ASP A 251 -30.72 -5.18 20.43
CA ASP A 251 -30.51 -6.06 21.59
C ASP A 251 -29.23 -6.89 21.44
N SER A 252 -29.02 -7.52 20.27
CA SER A 252 -27.79 -8.29 20.01
C SER A 252 -26.54 -7.42 20.00
N HIS A 253 -26.61 -6.20 19.47
CA HIS A 253 -25.51 -5.24 19.48
C HIS A 253 -25.17 -4.76 20.91
N ASN A 254 -26.19 -4.55 21.74
CA ASN A 254 -26.01 -4.19 23.15
C ASN A 254 -25.33 -5.32 23.94
N VAL A 255 -25.74 -6.57 23.73
CA VAL A 255 -25.09 -7.75 24.33
C VAL A 255 -23.62 -7.82 23.92
N GLN A 256 -23.33 -7.71 22.63
CA GLN A 256 -21.94 -7.72 22.13
C GLN A 256 -21.10 -6.56 22.69
N THR A 257 -21.69 -5.37 22.81
CA THR A 257 -21.02 -4.19 23.36
C THR A 257 -20.70 -4.39 24.85
N ASN A 258 -21.62 -4.98 25.61
CA ASN A 258 -21.42 -5.28 27.01
C ASN A 258 -20.28 -6.31 27.21
N ASP A 259 -20.25 -7.36 26.40
CA ASP A 259 -19.16 -8.36 26.44
C ASP A 259 -17.80 -7.73 26.11
N GLN A 260 -17.75 -6.86 25.09
CA GLN A 260 -16.53 -6.16 24.72
C GLN A 260 -16.07 -5.19 25.82
N LEU A 261 -17.00 -4.48 26.47
CA LEU A 261 -16.72 -3.61 27.62
C LEU A 261 -16.16 -4.40 28.80
N MET A 262 -16.69 -5.61 29.06
CA MET A 262 -16.17 -6.48 30.11
C MET A 262 -14.71 -6.88 29.84
N ALA A 263 -14.37 -7.22 28.59
CA ALA A 263 -13.00 -7.52 28.20
C ALA A 263 -12.06 -6.31 28.38
N VAL A 264 -12.51 -5.11 28.00
CA VAL A 264 -11.76 -3.86 28.23
C VAL A 264 -11.54 -3.62 29.72
N TYR A 265 -12.57 -3.84 30.55
CA TYR A 265 -12.48 -3.66 32.00
C TYR A 265 -11.48 -4.62 32.63
N LEU A 266 -11.55 -5.91 32.31
CA LEU A 266 -10.61 -6.92 32.81
C LEU A 266 -9.16 -6.59 32.38
N GLY A 267 -8.95 -6.22 31.11
CA GLY A 267 -7.65 -5.80 30.59
C GLY A 267 -7.11 -4.56 31.31
N SER A 268 -7.98 -3.61 31.67
CA SER A 268 -7.59 -2.43 32.44
C SER A 268 -7.16 -2.79 33.87
N LEU A 269 -7.86 -3.72 34.53
CA LEU A 269 -7.56 -4.18 35.89
C LEU A 269 -6.23 -4.94 35.95
N VAL A 270 -5.98 -5.84 34.99
CA VAL A 270 -4.67 -6.51 34.89
C VAL A 270 -3.55 -5.48 34.68
N ARG A 271 -3.78 -4.47 33.83
CA ARG A 271 -2.80 -3.40 33.59
C ARG A 271 -2.53 -2.57 34.86
N THR A 272 -3.53 -2.26 35.68
CA THR A 272 -3.31 -1.52 36.94
C THR A 272 -2.54 -2.34 37.96
N VAL A 273 -2.80 -3.66 38.05
CA VAL A 273 -2.03 -4.56 38.93
C VAL A 273 -0.56 -4.63 38.50
N ILE A 274 -0.29 -4.77 37.19
CA ILE A 274 1.09 -4.76 36.65
C ILE A 274 1.77 -3.41 36.94
N ALA A 275 1.06 -2.29 36.73
CA ALA A 275 1.60 -0.96 37.01
C ALA A 275 1.92 -0.78 38.50
N MET A 276 1.08 -1.30 39.41
CA MET A 276 1.36 -1.28 40.84
C MET A 276 2.57 -2.13 41.19
N HIS A 277 2.72 -3.33 40.61
CA HIS A 277 3.89 -4.16 40.84
C HIS A 277 5.18 -3.45 40.39
N ASN A 278 5.18 -2.87 39.19
CA ASN A 278 6.30 -2.08 38.68
C ASN A 278 6.63 -0.87 39.58
N LEU A 279 5.62 -0.23 40.18
CA LEU A 279 5.82 0.89 41.11
C LEU A 279 6.49 0.43 42.41
N ILE A 280 6.09 -0.73 42.93
CA ILE A 280 6.70 -1.34 44.12
C ILE A 280 8.18 -1.66 43.82
N ASP A 281 8.46 -2.30 42.69
CA ASP A 281 9.81 -2.67 42.28
C ASP A 281 10.70 -1.42 42.09
N ASN A 282 10.17 -0.39 41.41
CA ASN A 282 10.87 0.88 41.25
C ASN A 282 11.18 1.55 42.60
N LYS A 283 10.24 1.51 43.56
CA LYS A 283 10.45 2.08 44.90
C LYS A 283 11.49 1.29 45.69
N LEU A 284 11.47 -0.04 45.61
CA LEU A 284 12.47 -0.89 46.26
C LEU A 284 13.87 -0.68 45.66
N ALA A 285 13.97 -0.53 44.34
CA ALA A 285 15.22 -0.20 43.65
C ALA A 285 15.76 1.17 44.08
N LEU A 286 14.90 2.20 44.17
CA LEU A 286 15.28 3.53 44.67
C LEU A 286 15.77 3.47 46.11
N GLN A 287 15.08 2.75 47.00
CA GLN A 287 15.49 2.61 48.40
C GLN A 287 16.83 1.87 48.55
N LYS A 288 17.11 0.86 47.71
CA LYS A 288 18.42 0.20 47.69
C LYS A 288 19.52 1.16 47.22
N ALA A 289 19.26 1.91 46.14
CA ALA A 289 20.21 2.89 45.64
C ALA A 289 20.45 4.06 46.62
N GLU A 290 19.45 4.46 47.41
CA GLU A 290 19.63 5.43 48.50
C GLU A 290 20.51 4.87 49.62
N LYS A 291 20.28 3.61 50.03
CA LYS A 291 21.13 2.94 51.04
C LYS A 291 22.57 2.77 50.58
N GLU A 292 22.80 2.39 49.32
CA GLU A 292 24.15 2.29 48.75
C GLU A 292 24.84 3.66 48.65
N LYS A 293 24.09 4.74 48.37
CA LYS A 293 24.60 6.12 48.43
C LYS A 293 24.93 6.56 49.86
N GLU A 294 24.13 6.16 50.85
CA GLU A 294 24.43 6.42 52.26
C GLU A 294 25.68 5.63 52.70
N GLU A 295 25.81 4.35 52.36
CA GLU A 295 26.97 3.52 52.68
C GLU A 295 28.26 4.03 52.02
N SER A 296 28.21 4.43 50.74
CA SER A 296 29.36 5.07 50.06
C SER A 296 29.71 6.47 50.59
N SER A 297 28.77 7.17 51.23
CA SER A 297 29.04 8.44 51.94
C SER A 297 29.65 8.22 53.33
N VAL A 298 29.41 7.06 53.94
CA VAL A 298 29.99 6.64 55.22
C VAL A 298 31.41 6.07 55.03
N GLU A 299 31.66 5.34 53.94
CA GLU A 299 33.03 4.85 53.62
C GLU A 299 34.02 5.98 53.25
N LYS A 300 33.55 7.16 52.82
CA LYS A 300 34.42 8.34 52.65
C LYS A 300 34.76 9.07 53.96
N LYS A 301 34.20 8.65 55.10
CA LYS A 301 34.39 9.35 56.40
C LYS A 301 35.39 8.70 57.37
N ASP A 302 36.00 7.58 57.04
CA ASP A 302 37.16 7.07 57.79
C ASP A 302 38.11 6.31 56.87
N PRO A 303 39.39 6.76 56.78
CA PRO A 303 40.30 6.35 57.83
C PRO A 303 41.29 7.43 58.34
N SER A 304 41.60 7.26 59.63
CA SER A 304 42.89 7.42 60.31
C SER A 304 43.25 8.78 60.93
N LYS A 305 43.32 8.75 62.27
CA LYS A 305 44.08 9.67 63.11
C LYS A 305 45.50 9.11 63.33
N GLU A 306 46.47 10.03 63.26
CA GLU A 306 47.85 10.02 63.79
C GLU A 306 49.00 9.49 62.91
N THR A 307 49.74 10.40 62.25
CA THR A 307 51.03 10.91 62.76
C THR A 307 51.48 12.22 62.07
N LYS A 308 52.13 13.08 62.87
CA LYS A 308 52.86 14.36 62.60
C LYS A 308 53.81 14.26 61.36
N THR A 309 54.26 15.29 60.60
CA THR A 309 54.69 16.67 60.89
C THR A 309 55.08 17.39 59.57
N GLU A 310 54.97 18.73 59.55
CA GLU A 310 55.75 19.73 58.76
C GLU A 310 55.53 20.01 57.24
N LYS A 311 55.05 21.24 56.98
CA LYS A 311 55.67 22.37 56.23
C LYS A 311 54.96 22.92 54.97
N LYS A 312 54.63 24.22 55.13
CA LYS A 312 54.77 25.37 54.20
C LYS A 312 53.70 25.68 53.15
N GLU A 313 52.97 26.76 53.46
CA GLU A 313 52.68 27.96 52.64
C GLU A 313 52.82 27.85 51.10
N SER A 314 51.74 28.17 50.38
CA SER A 314 51.68 29.41 49.55
C SER A 314 50.33 29.57 48.81
N THR A 315 49.64 30.65 49.16
CA THR A 315 48.93 31.64 48.31
C THR A 315 48.25 31.30 46.96
N LYS A 316 47.04 31.88 46.87
CA LYS A 316 46.43 32.66 45.76
C LYS A 316 45.44 31.98 44.80
N ASP A 317 44.20 32.47 44.87
CA ASP A 317 43.36 33.01 43.79
C ASP A 317 43.55 32.44 42.37
N THR A 318 42.47 32.02 41.70
CA THR A 318 41.69 32.89 40.78
C THR A 318 40.50 32.11 40.19
N LYS A 319 39.37 32.82 40.05
CA LYS A 319 38.20 32.50 39.22
C LYS A 319 38.58 32.05 37.79
N THR A 320 37.81 31.16 37.16
CA THR A 320 37.08 31.49 35.91
C THR A 320 36.13 30.38 35.45
N GLU A 321 35.02 30.84 34.87
CA GLU A 321 33.92 30.11 34.23
C GLU A 321 34.35 29.36 32.96
N LYS A 322 33.61 28.29 32.62
CA LYS A 322 32.93 28.03 31.32
C LYS A 322 32.48 26.56 31.31
N ASN A 323 31.17 26.31 31.26
CA ASN A 323 30.44 25.95 30.04
C ASN A 323 31.11 24.84 29.23
N GLU A 324 30.50 23.66 29.19
CA GLU A 324 29.91 23.12 27.96
C GLU A 324 29.19 21.79 28.21
N THR A 325 27.88 21.82 27.99
CA THR A 325 27.05 20.74 27.48
C THR A 325 27.61 20.17 26.17
N SER A 326 27.77 18.84 26.10
CA SER A 326 27.55 17.96 24.95
C SER A 326 28.14 16.58 25.32
N LYS A 327 27.54 15.45 24.98
CA LYS A 327 26.83 15.10 23.76
C LYS A 327 25.94 13.89 24.02
#